data_AF-A0A4R1VIS1-F1
#
_entry.id   AF-A0A4R1VIS1-F1
#
_cell.length_a   1.000
_cell.length_b   1.000
_cell.length_c   1.000
_cell.angle_alpha   90.00
_cell.angle_beta   90.00
_cell.angle_gamma   90.00
#
_symmetry.space_group_name_H-M   'P 1'
#
loop_
_entity.id
_entity.type
_entity.pdbx_description
1 polymer ?
#
loop_
_entity_poly.entity_id
_entity_poly.type
_entity_poly.pdbx_seq_one_letter_code
_entity_poly.pdbx_strand_id
1 'polypeptide(L)'
;MSSRMDILNEGNRLSLTLSLNCTLALAKRGILLRSQTEHCAAEMEAFAHQIEENAGDDVLPPRLAQELHSVAAILRQMEAPDEW
;
A
#
# COMPACT_ATOMS: atom_id res chain seq x y z
N MET A 1 11.25 22.75 15.91
CA MET A 1 10.74 22.82 14.52
C MET A 1 9.98 21.53 14.14
N SER A 2 9.00 21.08 14.95
CA SER A 2 8.44 19.71 14.85
C SER A 2 7.03 19.62 14.25
N SER A 3 6.11 20.52 14.62
CA SER A 3 4.68 20.33 14.33
C SER A 3 4.27 20.27 12.84
N ARG A 4 5.02 20.92 11.94
CA ARG A 4 4.65 21.00 10.51
C ARG A 4 5.05 19.75 9.73
N MET A 5 6.16 19.11 10.12
CA MET A 5 6.62 17.83 9.57
C MET A 5 5.68 16.70 10.01
N ASP A 6 5.24 16.73 11.27
CA ASP A 6 4.31 15.76 11.84
C ASP A 6 2.93 15.79 11.15
N ILE A 7 2.41 16.99 10.84
CA ILE A 7 1.13 17.15 10.12
C ILE A 7 1.23 16.66 8.67
N LEU A 8 2.34 16.94 7.98
CA LEU A 8 2.56 16.44 6.62
C LEU A 8 2.68 14.92 6.59
N ASN A 9 3.38 14.33 7.55
CA ASN A 9 3.49 12.88 7.70
C ASN A 9 2.13 12.22 8.01
N GLU A 10 1.32 12.82 8.88
CA GLU A 10 -0.03 12.33 9.21
C GLU A 10 -0.99 12.47 8.02
N GLY A 11 -0.93 13.60 7.29
CA GLY A 11 -1.71 13.82 6.08
C GLY A 11 -1.36 12.83 4.97
N ASN A 12 -0.07 12.57 4.77
CA ASN A 12 0.41 11.56 3.81
C ASN A 12 -0.04 10.15 4.22
N ARG A 13 0.02 9.81 5.51
CA ARG A 13 -0.47 8.52 6.02
C ARG A 13 -1.97 8.35 5.75
N LEU A 14 -2.78 9.34 6.12
CA LEU A 14 -4.23 9.30 5.90
C LEU A 14 -4.57 9.14 4.42
N SER A 15 -3.93 9.91 3.54
CA SER A 15 -4.13 9.83 2.08
C SER A 15 -3.79 8.44 1.52
N LEU A 16 -2.67 7.86 1.96
CA LEU A 16 -2.27 6.52 1.56
C LEU A 16 -3.26 5.46 2.08
N THR A 17 -3.60 5.49 3.36
CA THR A 17 -4.57 4.56 3.96
C THR A 17 -5.92 4.62 3.23
N LEU A 18 -6.39 5.81 2.84
CA LEU A 18 -7.64 5.98 2.11
C LEU A 18 -7.54 5.38 0.70
N SER A 19 -6.44 5.66 -0.01
CA SER A 19 -6.17 5.10 -1.34
C SER A 19 -6.11 3.57 -1.31
N LEU A 20 -5.41 2.99 -0.33
CA LEU A 20 -5.29 1.54 -0.16
C LEU A 20 -6.64 0.87 0.14
N ASN A 21 -7.43 1.47 1.04
CA ASN A 21 -8.76 0.96 1.37
C ASN A 21 -9.72 1.02 0.17
N CYS A 22 -9.65 2.08 -0.65
CA CYS A 22 -10.40 2.18 -1.89
C CYS A 22 -10.02 1.08 -2.88
N THR A 23 -8.73 0.85 -3.10
CA THR A 23 -8.25 -0.23 -3.99
C THR A 23 -8.76 -1.60 -3.55
N LEU A 24 -8.67 -1.90 -2.24
CA LEU A 24 -9.21 -3.15 -1.69
C LEU A 24 -10.73 -3.28 -1.87
N ALA A 25 -11.48 -2.20 -1.65
CA ALA A 25 -12.93 -2.20 -1.81
C ALA A 25 -13.34 -2.44 -3.28
N LEU A 26 -12.61 -1.86 -4.24
CA LEU A 26 -12.85 -2.06 -5.67
C LEU A 26 -12.49 -3.48 -6.10
N ALA A 27 -11.35 -4.00 -5.64
CA ALA A 27 -10.95 -5.38 -5.88
C ALA A 27 -12.01 -6.37 -5.36
N LYS A 28 -12.54 -6.17 -4.14
CA LYS A 28 -13.49 -7.10 -3.50
C LYS A 28 -14.83 -7.15 -4.21
N ARG A 29 -15.17 -6.09 -4.95
CA ARG A 29 -16.39 -6.01 -5.76
C ARG A 29 -16.20 -6.56 -7.18
N GLY A 30 -15.01 -7.06 -7.52
CA GLY A 30 -14.67 -7.51 -8.87
C GLY A 30 -14.69 -6.38 -9.90
N ILE A 31 -14.52 -5.13 -9.46
CA ILE A 31 -14.49 -3.95 -10.36
C ILE A 31 -13.12 -3.85 -11.04
N LEU A 32 -12.06 -4.16 -10.29
CA LEU A 32 -10.73 -4.29 -10.87
C LEU A 32 -10.62 -5.63 -11.59
N LEU A 33 -10.12 -5.60 -12.82
CA LEU A 33 -9.72 -6.81 -13.54
C LEU A 33 -8.54 -7.45 -12.80
N ARG A 34 -8.41 -8.78 -12.90
CA ARG A 34 -7.27 -9.54 -12.34
C ARG A 34 -5.91 -8.93 -12.64
N SER A 35 -5.70 -8.49 -13.88
CA SER A 35 -4.45 -7.85 -14.29
C SER A 35 -4.21 -6.50 -13.60
N GLN A 36 -5.27 -5.79 -13.21
CA GLN A 36 -5.18 -4.53 -12.47
C GLN A 36 -4.90 -4.78 -10.99
N THR A 37 -5.51 -5.79 -10.38
CA THR A 37 -5.22 -6.21 -9.00
C THR A 37 -3.78 -6.71 -8.85
N GLU A 38 -3.29 -7.52 -9.80
CA GLU A 38 -1.89 -7.97 -9.86
C GLU A 38 -0.93 -6.78 -10.04
N HIS A 39 -1.24 -5.86 -10.96
CA HIS A 39 -0.43 -4.66 -11.18
C HIS A 39 -0.37 -3.76 -9.94
N CYS A 40 -1.51 -3.49 -9.30
CA CYS A 40 -1.55 -2.71 -8.06
C CYS A 40 -0.75 -3.38 -6.93
N ALA A 41 -0.81 -4.70 -6.80
CA ALA A 41 -0.02 -5.43 -5.80
C ALA A 41 1.49 -5.29 -6.05
N ALA A 42 1.92 -5.29 -7.32
CA ALA A 42 3.31 -5.09 -7.69
C ALA A 42 3.79 -3.66 -7.41
N GLU A 43 2.99 -2.64 -7.74
CA GLU A 43 3.32 -1.24 -7.46
C GLU A 43 3.46 -0.96 -5.95
N MET A 44 2.57 -1.54 -5.13
CA MET A 44 2.64 -1.40 -3.68
C MET A 44 3.89 -2.03 -3.08
N GLU A 45 4.32 -3.20 -3.57
CA GLU A 45 5.59 -3.82 -3.14
C GLU A 45 6.80 -3.01 -3.58
N ALA A 46 6.82 -2.56 -4.84
CA ALA A 46 7.92 -1.74 -5.34
C ALA A 46 8.08 -0.46 -4.51
N PHE A 47 6.98 0.18 -4.15
CA PHE A 47 7.00 1.37 -3.30
C PHE A 47 7.40 1.06 -1.86
N ALA A 48 6.96 -0.08 -1.30
CA ALA A 48 7.38 -0.52 0.02
C ALA A 48 8.89 -0.78 0.09
N HIS A 49 9.45 -1.46 -0.91
CA HIS A 49 10.90 -1.67 -1.01
C HIS A 49 11.67 -0.37 -1.16
N GLN A 50 11.16 0.57 -1.96
CA GLN A 50 11.76 1.89 -2.06
C GLN A 50 11.78 2.62 -0.71
N ILE A 51 10.73 2.50 0.12
CA ILE A 51 10.71 3.06 1.47
C ILE A 51 11.76 2.38 2.36
N GLU A 52 11.87 1.05 2.30
CA GLU A 52 12.84 0.28 3.08
C GLU A 52 14.29 0.61 2.71
N GLU A 53 14.60 0.74 1.41
CA GLU A 53 15.92 1.12 0.90
C GLU A 53 16.28 2.56 1.30
N ASN A 54 15.29 3.46 1.31
CA ASN A 54 15.49 4.86 1.69
C ASN A 54 15.31 5.09 3.19
N ALA A 55 15.04 4.07 4.02
CA ALA A 55 14.80 4.23 5.46
C ALA A 55 16.03 4.71 6.25
N GLY A 56 17.22 4.75 5.61
CA GLY A 56 18.41 5.42 6.14
C GLY A 56 18.35 6.95 6.05
N ASP A 57 17.47 7.50 5.21
CA ASP A 57 17.09 8.91 5.16
C ASP A 57 15.71 9.02 5.83
N ASP A 58 15.58 9.81 6.90
CA ASP A 58 14.40 10.00 7.80
C ASP A 58 13.05 10.44 7.14
N VAL A 59 12.80 10.10 5.88
CA VAL A 59 11.74 10.66 5.03
C VAL A 59 10.43 9.87 5.12
N LEU A 60 10.46 8.55 5.29
CA LEU A 60 9.25 7.71 5.32
C LEU A 60 9.29 6.65 6.42
N PRO A 61 8.21 6.51 7.23
CA PRO A 61 8.23 5.64 8.39
C PRO A 61 8.20 4.14 7.99
N PRO A 62 8.96 3.26 8.66
CA PRO A 62 8.97 1.81 8.39
C PRO A 62 7.58 1.15 8.44
N ARG A 63 6.68 1.72 9.24
CA ARG A 63 5.28 1.29 9.33
C ARG A 63 4.52 1.44 8.00
N LEU A 64 4.91 2.39 7.16
CA LEU A 64 4.30 2.63 5.86
C LEU A 64 4.61 1.49 4.88
N ALA A 65 5.88 1.05 4.83
CA ALA A 65 6.28 -0.11 4.04
C ALA A 65 5.52 -1.36 4.45
N GLN A 66 5.36 -1.57 5.76
CA GLN A 66 4.58 -2.70 6.28
C GLN A 66 3.11 -2.67 5.87
N GLU A 67 2.46 -1.50 5.89
CA GLU A 67 1.07 -1.34 5.43
C GLU A 67 0.95 -1.63 3.93
N LEU A 68 1.89 -1.16 3.11
CA LEU A 68 1.92 -1.44 1.67
C LEU A 68 2.10 -2.93 1.36
N HIS A 69 3.04 -3.60 2.02
CA HIS A 69 3.23 -5.05 1.90
C HIS A 69 1.97 -5.82 2.27
N SER A 70 1.29 -5.41 3.34
CA SER A 70 0.06 -6.05 3.81
C SER A 70 -1.05 -5.97 2.76
N VAL A 71 -1.21 -4.80 2.12
CA VAL A 71 -2.24 -4.62 1.09
C VAL A 71 -1.89 -5.38 -0.18
N ALA A 72 -0.63 -5.37 -0.60
CA ALA A 72 -0.18 -6.17 -1.74
C ALA A 72 -0.45 -7.66 -1.54
N ALA A 73 -0.20 -8.19 -0.33
CA ALA A 73 -0.49 -9.57 0.02
C ALA A 73 -2.00 -9.89 -0.06
N ILE A 74 -2.86 -9.00 0.44
CA ILE A 74 -4.33 -9.18 0.35
C ILE A 74 -4.79 -9.19 -1.11
N LEU A 75 -4.30 -8.26 -1.94
CA LEU A 75 -4.64 -8.21 -3.36
C LEU A 75 -4.25 -9.51 -4.08
N ARG A 76 -3.08 -10.09 -3.78
CA ARG A 76 -2.66 -11.39 -4.34
C ARG A 76 -3.51 -12.56 -3.86
N GLN A 77 -3.89 -12.58 -2.58
CA GLN A 77 -4.76 -13.63 -2.04
C GLN A 77 -6.14 -13.63 -2.69
N MET A 78 -6.65 -12.45 -3.08
CA MET A 78 -7.93 -12.35 -3.78
C MET A 78 -7.89 -12.90 -5.21
N GLU A 79 -6.70 -12.96 -5.84
CA GLU A 79 -6.49 -13.52 -7.18
C GLU A 79 -6.03 -14.98 -7.15
N ALA A 80 -5.71 -15.52 -5.96
CA ALA A 80 -5.39 -16.92 -5.80
C ALA A 80 -6.64 -17.73 -6.20
N PRO A 81 -6.53 -18.66 -7.16
CA PRO A 81 -7.65 -19.54 -7.46
C PRO A 81 -8.04 -20.27 -6.18
N ASP A 82 -9.33 -20.26 -5.87
CA ASP A 82 -9.91 -21.07 -4.81
C ASP A 82 -9.49 -22.54 -5.07
N GLU A 83 -8.50 -23.03 -4.32
CA GLU A 83 -8.10 -24.44 -4.34
C GLU A 83 -9.21 -25.23 -3.63
N TRP A 84 -10.21 -25.70 -4.38
CA TRP A 84 -11.26 -26.61 -3.92
C TRP A 84 -11.15 -27.98 -4.61
#